data_AF-A0A101UXD3-F1
#
_entry.id   AF-A0A101UXD3-F1
#
_cell.length_a   1.000
_cell.length_b   1.000
_cell.length_c   1.000
_cell.angle_alpha   90.00
_cell.angle_beta   90.00
_cell.angle_gamma   90.00
#
_symmetry.space_group_name_H-M   'P 1'
#
loop_
_entity.id
_entity.type
_entity.pdbx_description
1 polymer ?
#
loop_
_entity_poly.entity_id
_entity_poly.type
_entity_poly.pdbx_seq_one_letter_code
_entity_poly.pdbx_strand_id
1 'polypeptide(L)'
;MLEGFEHLVDAFAGLVAELLRQVPGLTVLAVGRRPLGVAGERVFAPAPLGEDEAVKLFAERATRQGVAVREEAGVRESCRRLDGIPLAIELAAERLRPWTCGSPPPRPPGRAGRRRAQAQKSYGR
;
A
#
# COMPACT_ATOMS: atom_id res chain seq x y z
N MET A 1 -9.02 24.16 7.57
CA MET A 1 -8.69 22.78 8.01
C MET A 1 -8.11 22.89 9.40
N LEU A 2 -8.56 22.06 10.34
CA LEU A 2 -8.15 22.06 11.74
C LEU A 2 -7.55 20.70 12.07
N GLU A 3 -6.39 20.71 12.71
CA GLU A 3 -5.61 19.53 13.10
C GLU A 3 -5.18 19.68 14.56
N GLY A 4 -4.98 18.56 15.28
CA GLY A 4 -4.36 18.58 16.61
C GLY A 4 -5.21 19.20 17.74
N PHE A 5 -6.51 19.38 17.52
CA PHE A 5 -7.42 20.03 18.45
C PHE A 5 -7.79 19.16 19.67
N GLU A 6 -7.35 17.90 19.73
CA GLU A 6 -7.82 16.91 20.71
C GLU A 6 -7.48 17.26 22.16
N HIS A 7 -6.45 18.08 22.37
CA HIS A 7 -6.06 18.57 23.70
C HIS A 7 -6.84 19.80 24.15
N LEU A 8 -7.54 20.48 23.23
CA LEU A 8 -8.22 21.76 23.44
C LEU A 8 -9.61 21.78 22.80
N VAL A 9 -10.29 20.63 22.80
CA VAL A 9 -11.55 20.42 22.05
C VAL A 9 -12.58 21.50 22.37
N ASP A 10 -12.83 21.79 23.65
CA ASP A 10 -13.86 22.75 24.05
C ASP A 10 -13.55 24.18 23.58
N ALA A 11 -12.28 24.58 23.63
CA ALA A 11 -11.84 25.89 23.17
C ALA A 11 -11.98 26.02 21.64
N PHE A 12 -11.58 24.99 20.89
CA PHE A 12 -11.74 24.96 19.45
C PHE A 12 -13.21 24.86 19.03
N ALA A 13 -14.05 24.12 19.77
CA ALA A 13 -15.47 24.01 19.50
C ALA A 13 -16.16 25.37 19.64
N GLY A 14 -15.86 26.11 20.72
CA GLY A 14 -16.38 27.47 20.92
C GLY A 14 -15.94 28.43 19.80
N LEU A 15 -14.65 28.39 19.43
CA LEU A 15 -14.12 29.21 18.34
C LEU A 15 -14.78 28.88 17.00
N VAL A 16 -14.90 27.60 16.66
CA VAL A 16 -15.50 27.16 15.39
C VAL A 16 -16.99 27.49 15.34
N ALA A 17 -17.72 27.32 16.44
CA ALA A 17 -19.13 27.69 16.50
C ALA A 17 -19.33 29.19 16.23
N GLU A 18 -18.48 30.04 16.80
CA GLU A 18 -18.57 31.48 16.60
C GLU A 18 -18.19 31.88 15.16
N LEU A 19 -17.16 31.27 14.59
CA LEU A 19 -16.76 31.53 13.20
C LEU A 19 -17.83 31.11 12.20
N LEU A 20 -18.47 29.93 12.40
CA LEU A 20 -19.56 29.47 11.56
C LEU A 20 -20.78 30.40 11.61
N ARG A 21 -21.02 31.04 12.75
CA ARG A 21 -22.11 32.00 12.94
C ARG A 21 -21.83 33.35 12.27
N GLN A 22 -20.59 33.82 12.34
CA GLN A 22 -20.20 35.13 11.82
C GLN A 22 -19.86 35.13 10.33
N VAL A 23 -19.46 33.97 9.77
CA VAL A 23 -18.97 33.87 8.40
C VAL A 23 -19.88 32.93 7.58
N PRO A 24 -20.90 33.47 6.89
CA PRO A 24 -21.76 32.69 6.03
C PRO A 24 -20.96 31.93 4.96
N GLY A 25 -21.22 30.64 4.81
CA GLY A 25 -20.55 29.77 3.85
C GLY A 25 -19.21 29.18 4.31
N LEU A 26 -18.73 29.49 5.52
CA LEU A 26 -17.56 28.86 6.08
C LEU A 26 -17.77 27.34 6.24
N THR A 27 -16.84 26.55 5.72
CA THR A 27 -16.78 25.10 5.95
C THR A 27 -15.51 24.76 6.70
N VAL A 28 -15.64 24.01 7.79
CA VAL A 28 -14.51 23.55 8.60
C VAL A 28 -14.34 22.05 8.42
N LEU A 29 -13.16 21.64 7.94
CA LEU A 29 -12.70 20.26 7.98
C LEU A 29 -11.80 20.10 9.20
N ALA A 30 -12.25 19.34 10.20
CA ALA A 30 -11.48 18.98 11.37
C ALA A 30 -11.01 17.53 11.24
N VAL A 31 -9.70 17.30 11.27
CA VAL A 31 -9.10 15.97 11.21
C VAL A 31 -8.45 15.71 12.56
N GLY A 32 -8.80 14.58 13.16
CA GLY A 32 -8.32 14.23 14.48
C GLY A 32 -8.88 12.89 14.95
N ARG A 33 -8.51 12.51 16.17
CA ARG A 33 -8.86 11.20 16.74
C ARG A 33 -10.20 11.19 17.49
N ARG A 34 -10.87 12.33 17.59
CA ARG A 34 -12.18 12.47 18.23
C ARG A 34 -12.99 13.58 17.55
N PRO A 35 -14.33 13.55 17.66
CA PRO A 35 -15.18 14.64 17.18
C PRO A 35 -14.85 15.96 17.90
N LEU A 36 -15.06 17.07 17.20
CA LEU A 36 -14.93 18.43 17.76
C LEU A 36 -16.12 18.79 18.65
N GLY A 37 -17.29 18.19 18.41
CA GLY A 37 -18.49 18.37 19.25
C GLY A 37 -19.29 19.64 18.94
N VAL A 38 -19.16 20.18 17.72
CA VAL A 38 -19.90 21.38 17.28
C VAL A 38 -21.26 20.98 16.72
N ALA A 39 -22.30 21.80 16.96
CA ALA A 39 -23.63 21.55 16.41
C ALA A 39 -23.59 21.48 14.87
N GLY A 40 -24.20 20.44 14.29
CA GLY A 40 -24.17 20.20 12.85
C GLY A 40 -22.89 19.50 12.34
N GLU A 41 -22.00 19.06 13.22
CA GLU A 41 -20.82 18.28 12.86
C GLU A 41 -21.21 16.95 12.17
N ARG A 42 -20.48 16.63 11.09
CA ARG A 42 -20.55 15.34 10.41
C ARG A 42 -19.22 14.62 10.59
N VAL A 43 -19.25 13.47 11.28
CA VAL A 43 -18.06 12.66 11.55
C VAL A 43 -17.89 11.62 10.45
N PHE A 44 -16.72 11.62 9.82
CA PHE A 44 -16.34 10.64 8.80
C PHE A 44 -15.24 9.74 9.38
N ALA A 45 -15.61 8.53 9.79
CA ALA A 45 -14.64 7.52 10.22
C ALA A 45 -14.04 6.82 8.98
N PRO A 46 -12.71 6.77 8.83
CA PRO A 46 -12.10 6.00 7.75
C PRO A 46 -12.47 4.51 7.89
N ALA A 47 -12.99 3.93 6.82
CA ALA A 47 -13.24 2.49 6.77
C ALA A 47 -11.93 1.73 6.46
N PRO A 48 -11.80 0.49 6.95
CA PRO A 48 -10.76 -0.41 6.46
C PRO A 48 -10.88 -0.64 4.95
N LEU A 49 -9.76 -0.98 4.32
CA LEU A 49 -9.74 -1.30 2.89
C LEU A 49 -10.41 -2.64 2.61
N GLY A 50 -11.07 -2.74 1.46
CA GLY A 50 -11.46 -4.03 0.91
C GLY A 50 -10.23 -4.90 0.65
N GLU A 51 -10.43 -6.22 0.62
CA GLU A 51 -9.33 -7.18 0.50
C GLU A 51 -8.44 -6.93 -0.74
N ASP A 52 -9.04 -6.66 -1.90
CA ASP A 52 -8.29 -6.41 -3.13
C ASP A 52 -7.55 -5.05 -3.10
N GLU A 53 -8.13 -4.03 -2.45
CA GLU A 53 -7.48 -2.74 -2.24
C GLU A 53 -6.30 -2.86 -1.28
N ALA A 54 -6.45 -3.68 -0.22
CA ALA A 54 -5.40 -3.98 0.72
C ALA A 54 -4.22 -4.73 0.06
N VAL A 55 -4.51 -5.74 -0.76
CA VAL A 55 -3.49 -6.47 -1.54
C VAL A 55 -2.77 -5.53 -2.51
N LYS A 56 -3.53 -4.67 -3.22
CA LYS A 56 -2.96 -3.67 -4.12
C LYS A 56 -2.03 -2.71 -3.38
N LEU A 57 -2.47 -2.14 -2.26
CA LEU A 57 -1.65 -1.26 -1.43
C LEU A 57 -0.38 -1.98 -0.95
N PHE A 58 -0.50 -3.22 -0.47
CA PHE A 58 0.64 -4.01 -0.04
C PHE A 58 1.68 -4.19 -1.17
N ALA A 59 1.23 -4.59 -2.36
CA ALA A 59 2.10 -4.81 -3.51
C ALA A 59 2.79 -3.51 -3.98
N GLU A 60 2.06 -2.39 -3.99
CA GLU A 60 2.62 -1.07 -4.30
C GLU A 60 3.74 -0.69 -3.32
N ARG A 61 3.54 -0.93 -2.02
CA ARG A 61 4.52 -0.61 -0.98
C ARG A 61 5.72 -1.54 -0.98
N ALA A 62 5.51 -2.84 -1.19
CA ALA A 62 6.56 -3.82 -1.37
C ALA A 62 7.46 -3.49 -2.57
N THR A 63 6.85 -3.06 -3.69
CA THR A 63 7.57 -2.67 -4.90
C THR A 63 8.46 -1.45 -4.65
N ARG A 64 8.03 -0.49 -3.82
CA ARG A 64 8.87 0.66 -3.41
C ARG A 64 10.09 0.23 -2.59
N GLN A 65 10.05 -0.94 -1.94
CA GLN A 65 11.19 -1.56 -1.26
C GLN A 65 12.03 -2.48 -2.17
N GLY A 66 11.71 -2.56 -3.47
CA GLY A 66 12.37 -3.46 -4.41
C GLY A 66 11.97 -4.93 -4.27
N VAL A 67 10.88 -5.22 -3.55
CA VAL A 67 10.36 -6.58 -3.36
C VAL A 67 9.19 -6.81 -4.30
N ALA A 68 9.36 -7.75 -5.25
CA ALA A 68 8.26 -8.21 -6.08
C ALA A 68 7.44 -9.26 -5.33
N VAL A 69 6.18 -8.94 -5.06
CA VAL A 69 5.21 -9.88 -4.48
C VAL A 69 4.85 -10.93 -5.53
N ARG A 70 5.12 -12.20 -5.24
CA ARG A 70 4.81 -13.33 -6.16
C ARG A 70 3.74 -14.27 -5.63
N GLU A 71 3.52 -14.27 -4.32
CA GLU A 71 2.57 -15.15 -3.64
C GLU A 71 1.37 -14.34 -3.16
N GLU A 72 0.28 -14.34 -3.94
CA GLU A 72 -0.89 -13.52 -3.65
C GLU A 72 -1.69 -14.04 -2.44
N ALA A 73 -1.76 -15.37 -2.25
CA ALA A 73 -2.51 -15.97 -1.14
C ALA A 73 -1.95 -15.56 0.24
N GLY A 74 -0.63 -15.63 0.43
CA GLY A 74 0.02 -15.17 1.66
C GLY A 74 -0.12 -13.68 1.92
N VAL A 75 -0.12 -12.84 0.88
CA VAL A 75 -0.41 -11.40 1.03
C VAL A 75 -1.85 -11.14 1.43
N ARG A 76 -2.80 -11.84 0.80
CA ARG A 76 -4.22 -11.74 1.14
C ARG A 76 -4.48 -12.12 2.58
N GLU A 77 -3.89 -13.22 3.05
CA GLU A 77 -3.97 -13.64 4.45
C GLU A 77 -3.31 -12.62 5.40
N SER A 78 -2.16 -12.06 5.01
CA SER A 78 -1.51 -10.99 5.78
C SER A 78 -2.39 -9.75 5.88
N CYS A 79 -3.02 -9.31 4.78
CA CYS A 79 -3.93 -8.17 4.75
C CYS A 79 -5.17 -8.40 5.63
N ARG A 80 -5.73 -9.62 5.65
CA ARG A 80 -6.82 -10.00 6.56
C ARG A 80 -6.40 -9.87 8.02
N ARG A 81 -5.22 -10.38 8.36
CA ARG A 81 -4.66 -10.29 9.73
C ARG A 81 -4.32 -8.86 10.17
N LEU A 82 -4.20 -7.94 9.23
CA LEU A 82 -3.98 -6.51 9.46
C LEU A 82 -5.31 -5.72 9.43
N ASP A 83 -6.45 -6.42 9.43
CA ASP A 83 -7.80 -5.88 9.47
C ASP A 83 -8.11 -4.88 8.35
N GLY A 84 -7.38 -4.90 7.23
CA GLY A 84 -7.55 -3.91 6.17
C GLY A 84 -7.08 -2.49 6.55
N ILE A 85 -6.36 -2.31 7.67
CA ILE A 85 -5.90 -1.00 8.13
C ILE A 85 -4.77 -0.52 7.20
N PRO A 86 -4.94 0.59 6.44
CA PRO A 86 -3.96 1.03 5.44
C PRO A 86 -2.54 1.18 6.02
N LEU A 87 -2.41 1.85 7.16
CA LEU A 87 -1.11 2.09 7.79
C LEU A 87 -0.45 0.78 8.26
N ALA A 88 -1.22 -0.18 8.78
CA ALA A 88 -0.69 -1.47 9.20
C ALA A 88 -0.16 -2.26 8.00
N ILE A 89 -0.87 -2.21 6.87
CA ILE A 89 -0.48 -2.81 5.58
C ILE A 89 0.80 -2.18 5.04
N GLU A 90 0.89 -0.84 5.01
CA GLU A 90 2.10 -0.13 4.58
C GLU A 90 3.31 -0.55 5.42
N LEU A 91 3.18 -0.52 6.74
CA LEU A 91 4.26 -0.90 7.66
C LEU A 91 4.62 -2.38 7.58
N ALA A 92 3.69 -3.25 7.21
CA ALA A 92 3.97 -4.67 6.98
C ALA A 92 4.74 -4.89 5.67
N ALA A 93 4.32 -4.21 4.60
CA ALA A 93 5.00 -4.26 3.30
C ALA A 93 6.41 -3.65 3.35
N GLU A 94 6.61 -2.60 4.14
CA GLU A 94 7.92 -1.98 4.35
C GLU A 94 8.91 -2.86 5.13
N ARG A 95 8.39 -3.80 5.93
CA ARG A 95 9.21 -4.78 6.67
C ARG A 95 9.71 -5.93 5.80
N LEU A 96 9.22 -6.06 4.57
CA LEU A 96 9.76 -7.02 3.63
C LEU A 96 11.22 -6.65 3.36
N ARG A 97 12.14 -7.47 3.87
CA ARG A 97 13.55 -7.27 3.58
C ARG A 97 13.77 -7.63 2.11
N PRO A 98 14.28 -6.71 1.26
CA PRO A 98 14.82 -7.12 -0.02
C PRO A 98 15.90 -8.14 0.26
N TRP A 99 15.85 -9.28 -0.43
CA TRP A 99 16.93 -10.24 -0.40
C TRP A 99 18.16 -9.59 -1.05
N THR A 100 18.95 -8.87 -0.26
CA THR A 100 20.27 -8.40 -0.68
C THR A 100 21.25 -9.53 -0.47
N CYS A 101 21.33 -10.45 -1.43
CA CYS A 101 22.48 -11.33 -1.54
C CYS A 101 22.92 -11.37 -3.00
N GLY A 102 24.14 -10.92 -3.25
CA GLY A 102 24.79 -10.99 -4.54
C GLY A 102 24.88 -12.43 -5.03
N SER A 103 23.98 -12.80 -5.92
CA SER A 103 24.23 -13.75 -6.99
C SER A 103 23.19 -13.52 -8.08
N PRO A 104 23.58 -13.41 -9.35
CA PRO A 104 22.61 -13.37 -10.44
C PRO A 104 21.76 -14.65 -10.43
N PRO A 105 20.50 -14.58 -10.91
CA PRO A 105 19.64 -15.75 -11.02
C PRO A 105 20.32 -16.84 -11.87
N PRO A 106 20.14 -18.13 -11.56
CA PRO A 106 20.74 -19.21 -12.34
C PRO A 106 20.28 -19.09 -13.80
N ARG A 107 21.24 -19.04 -14.73
CA ARG A 107 20.94 -19.04 -16.16
C ARG A 107 20.14 -20.31 -16.49
N PRO A 108 19.04 -20.21 -17.25
CA PRO A 108 18.36 -21.41 -17.74
C PRO A 108 19.38 -22.25 -18.54
N PRO A 109 19.32 -23.59 -18.49
CA PRO A 109 20.23 -24.43 -19.24
C PRO A 109 20.16 -24.03 -20.71
N GLY A 110 21.26 -23.46 -21.20
CA GLY A 110 21.42 -23.10 -22.60
C GLY A 110 21.22 -24.35 -23.44
N ARG A 111 20.37 -24.25 -24.47
CA ARG A 111 20.29 -25.25 -25.53
C ARG A 111 21.65 -25.30 -26.24
N ALA A 112 22.56 -26.11 -25.71
CA ALA A 112 23.82 -26.44 -26.36
C ALA A 112 23.53 -27.31 -27.59
N GLY A 113 23.84 -26.75 -28.75
CA GLY A 113 24.33 -27.44 -29.94
C GLY A 113 23.74 -28.80 -30.31
N ARG A 114 22.76 -28.80 -31.21
CA ARG A 114 22.76 -29.80 -32.30
C ARG A 114 23.19 -29.11 -33.59
N ARG A 115 24.49 -28.98 -33.80
CA ARG A 115 25.05 -28.78 -35.14
C ARG A 115 26.33 -29.59 -35.31
N ARG A 116 26.27 -30.40 -36.37
CA ARG A 116 27.35 -30.99 -37.20
C ARG A 116 27.74 -32.44 -36.89
N ALA A 117 27.25 -33.35 -37.75
CA ALA A 117 28.09 -34.24 -38.55
C ALA A 117 27.22 -35.15 -39.44
N GLN A 118 26.91 -34.70 -40.65
CA GLN A 118 26.70 -35.61 -41.77
C GLN A 118 27.29 -34.94 -43.01
N ALA A 119 28.61 -35.04 -43.09
CA ALA A 119 29.38 -34.86 -44.31
C ALA A 119 29.72 -36.25 -44.85
N GLN A 120 29.54 -36.41 -46.16
CA GLN A 120 30.14 -37.41 -47.06
C GLN A 120 30.20 -38.88 -46.61
N LYS A 121 29.29 -39.68 -47.18
CA LYS A 121 29.57 -40.96 -47.86
C LYS A 121 28.57 -41.03 -49.03
N SER A 122 28.87 -41.35 -50.27
CA SER A 122 30.08 -41.52 -51.06
C SER A 122 29.62 -41.41 -52.52
N TYR A 123 30.40 -40.76 -53.36
CA TYR A 123 30.24 -40.72 -54.81
C TYR A 123 30.79 -42.04 -55.40
N GLY A 124 30.11 -42.60 -56.42
CA GLY A 124 30.73 -43.48 -57.43
C GLY A 124 30.20 -44.92 -57.55
N ARG A 125 29.22 -45.14 -58.43
CA ARG A 125 29.40 -45.91 -59.68
C ARG A 125 28.25 -45.64 -60.65
#